data_AF-A0A351A547-F1
#
_entry.id   AF-A0A351A547-F1
#
_cell.length_a   1.000
_cell.length_b   1.000
_cell.length_c   1.000
_cell.angle_alpha   90.00
_cell.angle_beta   90.00
_cell.angle_gamma   90.00
#
_symmetry.space_group_name_H-M   'P 1'
#
loop_
_entity.id
_entity.type
_entity.pdbx_description
1 polymer ?
#
loop_
_entity_poly.entity_id
_entity_poly.type
_entity_poly.pdbx_seq_one_letter_code
_entity_poly.pdbx_strand_id
1 'polypeptide(L)' 'LCCGSAGTYSLLQPELSTRLRDDKLDALQAGGAGLIASANIGCISHLQGGTGTPVRHWVELVDDCLAGREPGVGG' A
#
# COMPACT_ATOMS: atom_id res chain seq x y z
N LEU A 1 -7.56 -9.66 0.17
CA LEU A 1 -8.11 -8.91 -0.98
C LEU A 1 -6.99 -8.45 -1.92
N CYS A 2 -7.26 -8.42 -3.23
CA CYS A 2 -6.38 -7.80 -4.24
C CYS A 2 -6.40 -6.28 -4.09
N CYS A 3 -5.36 -5.56 -4.54
CA CYS A 3 -5.34 -4.09 -4.50
C CYS A 3 -6.06 -3.44 -5.70
N GLY A 4 -6.30 -4.18 -6.80
CA GLY A 4 -6.98 -3.65 -8.00
C GLY A 4 -6.05 -3.04 -9.06
N SER A 5 -4.77 -2.80 -8.76
CA SER A 5 -3.81 -2.09 -9.63
C SER A 5 -3.36 -2.84 -10.90
N ALA A 6 -4.01 -3.94 -11.28
CA ALA A 6 -3.53 -4.82 -12.32
C ALA A 6 -3.70 -4.22 -13.72
N GLY A 7 -2.61 -3.67 -14.28
CA GLY A 7 -2.42 -3.38 -15.72
C GLY A 7 -3.65 -2.89 -16.48
N THR A 8 -3.94 -3.49 -17.64
CA THR A 8 -5.08 -3.12 -18.49
C THR A 8 -6.43 -3.27 -17.80
N TYR A 9 -6.56 -4.21 -16.87
CA TYR A 9 -7.79 -4.39 -16.09
C TYR A 9 -8.12 -3.16 -15.24
N SER A 10 -7.12 -2.53 -14.62
CA SER A 10 -7.32 -1.27 -13.86
C SER A 10 -7.77 -0.09 -14.73
N LEU A 11 -7.44 -0.13 -16.04
CA LEU A 11 -7.86 0.89 -17.01
C LEU A 11 -9.24 0.60 -17.60
N LEU A 12 -9.54 -0.68 -17.85
CA LEU A 12 -10.78 -1.11 -18.47
C LEU A 12 -11.92 -1.27 -17.45
N GLN A 13 -11.60 -1.42 -16.16
CA GLN A 13 -12.56 -1.56 -15.06
C GLN A 13 -12.16 -0.68 -13.85
N PRO A 14 -12.13 0.65 -14.02
CA PRO A 14 -11.64 1.57 -12.99
C PRO A 14 -12.50 1.58 -11.72
N GLU A 15 -13.82 1.39 -11.83
CA GLU A 15 -14.73 1.35 -10.68
C GLU A 15 -14.44 0.14 -9.79
N LEU A 16 -14.23 -1.03 -10.39
CA LEU A 16 -13.91 -2.26 -9.65
C LEU A 16 -12.50 -2.20 -9.07
N SER A 17 -11.53 -1.65 -9.81
CA SER A 17 -10.17 -1.40 -9.32
C SER A 17 -10.18 -0.51 -8.07
N THR A 18 -10.98 0.55 -8.08
CA THR A 18 -11.12 1.48 -6.96
C THR A 18 -11.81 0.82 -5.78
N ARG A 19 -12.90 0.08 -6.02
CA ARG A 19 -13.59 -0.67 -4.96
C ARG A 19 -12.69 -1.69 -4.26
N LEU A 20 -11.92 -2.47 -5.03
CA LEU A 20 -10.98 -3.45 -4.47
C LEU A 20 -9.87 -2.79 -3.64
N ARG A 21 -9.41 -1.61 -4.07
CA ARG A 21 -8.46 -0.80 -3.30
C ARG A 21 -9.06 -0.39 -1.97
N ASP A 22 -10.25 0.20 -1.99
CA ASP A 22 -10.91 0.75 -0.81
C ASP A 22 -11.25 -0.38 0.19
N ASP A 23 -11.84 -1.49 -0.28
CA ASP A 23 -12.11 -2.68 0.54
C ASP A 23 -10.83 -3.22 1.21
N LYS A 24 -9.68 -3.16 0.51
CA LYS A 24 -8.40 -3.59 1.06
C LYS A 24 -7.86 -2.60 2.09
N LEU A 25 -8.01 -1.29 1.86
CA LEU A 25 -7.57 -0.26 2.80
C LEU A 25 -8.37 -0.31 4.09
N ASP A 26 -9.69 -0.45 4.01
CA ASP A 26 -10.56 -0.59 5.19
C ASP A 26 -10.13 -1.79 6.05
N ALA A 27 -9.86 -2.93 5.41
CA ALA A 27 -9.40 -4.12 6.10
C ALA A 27 -8.02 -3.94 6.76
N LEU A 28 -7.10 -3.20 6.12
CA LEU A 28 -5.77 -2.92 6.68
C LEU A 28 -5.84 -1.90 7.83
N GLN A 29 -6.70 -0.89 7.71
CA GLN A 29 -6.87 0.16 8.70
C GLN A 29 -7.60 -0.32 9.96
N ALA A 30 -8.44 -1.35 9.86
CA ALA A 30 -9.10 -1.96 11.01
C ALA A 30 -8.11 -2.42 12.10
N GLY A 31 -6.87 -2.74 11.74
CA GLY A 31 -5.81 -3.11 12.67
C GLY A 31 -5.02 -1.94 13.28
N GLY A 32 -5.32 -0.69 12.92
CA GLY A 32 -4.61 0.49 13.42
C GLY A 32 -3.15 0.60 12.96
N ALA A 33 -2.79 -0.02 11.83
CA ALA A 33 -1.41 -0.01 11.35
C ALA A 33 -0.96 1.40 10.95
N GLY A 34 0.20 1.84 11.46
CA GLY A 34 0.81 3.12 11.10
C GLY A 34 1.53 3.13 9.74
N LEU A 35 1.70 1.97 9.11
CA LEU A 35 2.44 1.79 7.86
C LEU A 35 1.89 0.56 7.11
N ILE A 36 1.84 0.65 5.78
CA ILE A 36 1.50 -0.48 4.90
C ILE A 36 2.75 -0.86 4.09
N ALA A 37 3.13 -2.13 4.13
CA ALA A 37 4.23 -2.66 3.32
C ALA A 37 3.71 -3.43 2.10
N SER A 38 4.37 -3.27 0.95
CA SER A 38 4.07 -4.00 -0.28
C SER A 38 5.34 -4.37 -1.02
N ALA A 39 5.30 -5.44 -1.82
CA ALA A 39 6.36 -5.85 -2.75
C ALA A 39 6.02 -5.54 -4.21
N ASN A 40 4.88 -4.90 -4.48
CA ASN A 40 4.41 -4.59 -5.82
C ASN A 40 4.25 -3.08 -5.98
N ILE A 41 5.01 -2.48 -6.91
CA ILE A 41 5.01 -1.03 -7.16
C ILE A 41 3.64 -0.50 -7.60
N GLY A 42 2.88 -1.31 -8.37
CA GLY A 42 1.52 -0.96 -8.77
C GLY A 42 0.59 -0.86 -7.56
N CYS A 43 0.64 -1.83 -6.64
CA CYS A 43 -0.12 -1.75 -5.41
C CYS A 43 0.36 -0.61 -4.51
N ILE A 44 1.66 -0.30 -4.46
CA ILE A 44 2.18 0.84 -3.68
C ILE A 44 1.54 2.13 -4.17
N SER A 45 1.69 2.45 -5.46
CA SER A 45 1.14 3.68 -6.03
C SER A 45 -0.38 3.75 -5.93
N HIS A 46 -1.06 2.62 -6.19
CA HIS A 46 -2.52 2.57 -6.20
C HIS A 46 -3.12 2.69 -4.79
N LEU A 47 -2.56 1.98 -3.81
CA LEU A 47 -3.01 2.08 -2.40
C LEU A 47 -2.68 3.44 -1.81
N GLN A 48 -1.50 4.00 -2.08
CA GLN A 48 -1.10 5.31 -1.56
C GLN A 48 -2.06 6.42 -1.99
N GLY A 49 -2.66 6.32 -3.17
CA GLY A 49 -3.69 7.26 -3.63
C GLY A 49 -5.04 7.16 -2.90
N GLY A 50 -5.24 6.16 -2.04
CA GLY A 50 -6.50 5.95 -1.30
C GLY A 50 -6.38 6.11 0.22
N THR A 51 -5.17 6.36 0.77
CA THR A 51 -4.97 6.45 2.23
C THR A 51 -3.91 7.50 2.60
N GLY A 52 -4.05 8.08 3.79
CA GLY A 52 -3.00 8.89 4.43
C GLY A 52 -1.93 8.05 5.13
N THR A 53 -2.20 6.77 5.38
CA THR A 53 -1.19 5.83 5.93
C THR A 53 -0.09 5.62 4.88
N PRO A 54 1.19 5.79 5.22
CA PRO A 54 2.26 5.59 4.26
C PRO A 54 2.27 4.15 3.71
N VAL A 55 2.50 4.01 2.40
CA VAL A 55 2.64 2.71 1.72
C VAL A 55 4.06 2.62 1.15
N ARG A 56 4.87 1.69 1.65
CA ARG A 56 6.30 1.58 1.30
C ARG A 56 6.69 0.21 0.77
N HIS A 57 7.81 0.14 0.07
CA HIS A 57 8.38 -1.15 -0.30
C HIS A 57 8.99 -1.82 0.93
N TRP A 58 8.70 -3.11 1.15
CA TRP A 58 9.13 -3.82 2.36
C TRP A 58 10.66 -3.83 2.58
N VAL A 59 11.45 -3.79 1.50
CA VAL A 59 12.92 -3.72 1.60
C VAL A 59 13.38 -2.45 2.29
N GLU A 60 12.67 -1.33 2.12
CA GLU A 60 13.05 -0.08 2.80
C GLU A 60 12.89 -0.19 4.32
N LEU A 61 11.89 -0.96 4.79
CA LEU A 61 11.69 -1.21 6.22
C LEU A 61 12.82 -2.10 6.77
N VAL A 62 13.28 -3.07 5.97
CA VAL A 62 14.43 -3.90 6.32
C VAL A 62 15.70 -3.06 6.37
N ASP A 63 15.90 -2.16 5.41
CA ASP A 63 17.03 -1.22 5.41
C ASP A 63 17.00 -0.31 6.65
N ASP A 64 15.85 0.24 7.01
CA ASP A 64 15.67 1.04 8.23
C ASP A 64 16.08 0.24 9.48
N CYS A 65 15.60 -1.01 9.61
CA CYS A 65 15.98 -1.90 10.72
C CYS A 65 17.49 -2.17 10.75
N LEU A 66 18.11 -2.47 9.60
CA LEU A 66 19.55 -2.76 9.51
C LEU A 66 20.40 -1.53 9.82
N ALA A 67 19.90 -0.33 9.51
CA ALA A 67 20.55 0.94 9.79
C ALA A 67 20.22 1.52 11.17
N GLY A 68 19.39 0.85 11.99
CA GLY A 68 18.97 1.32 13.30
C GLY A 68 18.03 2.54 13.27
N ARG A 69 17.28 2.74 12.19
CA ARG A 69 16.23 3.76 12.06
C ARG A 69 14.87 3.17 12.42
N GLU A 70 13.98 3.98 13.00
CA GLU A 70 12.60 3.58 13.29
C GLU A 70 11.81 3.34 11.99
N PRO A 71 11.30 2.12 11.73
CA PRO A 71 10.56 1.82 10.50
C PRO A 71 9.20 2.52 10.50
N GLY A 72 9.01 3.50 9.62
CA GLY A 72 7.72 4.17 9.41
C GLY A 72 7.63 5.64 9.80
N VAL A 73 8.70 6.22 10.36
CA VAL A 73 8.86 7.68 10.42
C VAL A 73 9.66 8.10 9.20
N GLY A 74 9.03 8.87 8.30
CA GLY A 74 9.74 9.46 7.15
C GLY A 74 10.91 10.30 7.62
N GLY A 75 12.07 10.14 6.97
CA GLY A 75 13.23 11.02 7.16
C GLY A 75 12.99 12.42 6.64
#